data_AF-A0A530K0P4-F1
#
_entry.id   AF-A0A530K0P4-F1
#
_cell.length_a   1.000
_cell.length_b   1.000
_cell.length_c   1.000
_cell.angle_alpha   90.00
_cell.angle_beta   90.00
_cell.angle_gamma   90.00
#
_symmetry.space_group_name_H-M   'P 1'
#
loop_
_entity.id
_entity.type
_entity.pdbx_description
1 polymer ?
#
loop_
_entity_poly.entity_id
_entity_poly.type
_entity_poly.pdbx_seq_one_letter_code
_entity_poly.pdbx_strand_id
1 'polypeptide(L)'
;EMTARRLAESFAAYLKACKLDERALSTLPPGRFLMPGDLEGSPALTFAPLAGVGDKRPRAGSLHAMMDRRYEAYKTHVVKPFFREHITRLDRQIVLIDAMQALNAGPGAMADLERAVTEILSCFRPGRGSFLTDLFSRRIDRILVAATKADHLHHESHDRLQAIVRRLADRAVARANFTGADVDVVAMAAVRATREGTVKQGRETLPVIIGTPIAGERINGETFDGKTETAIFPGDLPEKIDAVFDISGADHKQDAADPAIRFVRFRPPKLERTAEGVTLSLPHIRLDRALQFLIGDHLA
;
A
#
# COMPACT_ATOMS: atom_id res chain seq x y z
N GLU A 1 -7.43 -29.96 -18.73
CA GLU A 1 -8.27 -28.73 -18.69
C GLU A 1 -8.96 -28.51 -17.34
N MET A 2 -9.94 -29.33 -16.96
CA MET A 2 -10.71 -29.15 -15.72
C MET A 2 -9.87 -29.01 -14.44
N THR A 3 -8.83 -29.86 -14.28
CA THR A 3 -7.92 -29.77 -13.13
C THR A 3 -7.20 -28.43 -13.06
N ALA A 4 -6.77 -27.88 -14.20
CA ALA A 4 -6.05 -26.62 -14.24
C ALA A 4 -6.94 -25.43 -13.85
N ARG A 5 -8.19 -25.44 -14.32
CA ARG A 5 -9.20 -24.45 -13.96
C ARG A 5 -9.51 -24.48 -12.45
N ARG A 6 -9.77 -25.67 -11.91
CA ARG A 6 -10.02 -25.83 -10.46
C ARG A 6 -8.86 -25.30 -9.61
N LEU A 7 -7.62 -25.60 -10.00
CA LEU A 7 -6.43 -25.10 -9.29
C LEU A 7 -6.33 -23.57 -9.35
N ALA A 8 -6.58 -22.97 -10.52
CA ALA A 8 -6.56 -21.52 -10.69
C ALA A 8 -7.65 -20.83 -9.85
N GLU A 9 -8.87 -21.39 -9.82
CA GLU A 9 -9.98 -20.89 -9.00
C GLU A 9 -9.66 -20.99 -7.50
N SER A 10 -9.11 -22.13 -7.04
CA SER A 10 -8.68 -22.29 -5.64
C SER A 10 -7.56 -21.32 -5.27
N PHE A 11 -6.60 -21.10 -6.17
CA PHE A 11 -5.52 -20.15 -5.94
C PHE A 11 -6.02 -18.69 -5.91
N ALA A 12 -6.92 -18.32 -6.83
CA ALA A 12 -7.56 -17.01 -6.80
C ALA A 12 -8.36 -16.78 -5.51
N ALA A 13 -9.10 -17.79 -5.04
CA ALA A 13 -9.82 -17.73 -3.78
C ALA A 13 -8.88 -17.56 -2.59
N TYR A 14 -7.75 -18.27 -2.57
CA TYR A 14 -6.70 -18.10 -1.58
C TYR A 14 -6.15 -16.66 -1.57
N LEU A 15 -5.78 -16.12 -2.72
CA LEU A 15 -5.29 -14.73 -2.81
C LEU A 15 -6.34 -13.72 -2.33
N LYS A 16 -7.62 -13.93 -2.66
CA LYS A 16 -8.73 -13.07 -2.19
C LYS A 16 -8.87 -13.13 -0.67
N ALA A 17 -8.78 -14.32 -0.08
CA ALA A 17 -8.81 -14.48 1.37
C ALA A 17 -7.62 -13.76 2.03
N CYS A 18 -6.41 -13.90 1.49
CA CYS A 18 -5.23 -13.17 1.97
C CYS A 18 -5.38 -11.64 1.87
N LYS A 19 -6.02 -11.14 0.81
CA LYS A 19 -6.30 -9.70 0.65
C LYS A 19 -7.32 -9.18 1.68
N LEU A 20 -8.25 -10.02 2.11
CA LEU A 20 -9.27 -9.69 3.10
C LEU A 20 -8.77 -9.85 4.55
N ASP A 21 -7.66 -10.56 4.75
CA ASP A 21 -7.06 -10.76 6.07
C ASP A 21 -6.53 -9.43 6.63
N GLU A 22 -6.75 -9.21 7.93
CA GLU A 22 -6.33 -8.01 8.66
C GLU A 22 -4.79 -7.88 8.75
N ARG A 23 -4.05 -8.96 8.46
CA ARG A 23 -2.58 -9.00 8.46
C ARG A 23 -1.90 -8.14 7.40
N ALA A 24 -2.67 -7.42 6.57
CA ALA A 24 -2.16 -6.44 5.61
C ALA A 24 -1.09 -6.99 4.64
N LEU A 25 -1.31 -8.20 4.11
CA LEU A 25 -0.42 -8.79 3.11
C LEU A 25 -0.41 -7.94 1.83
N SER A 26 0.74 -7.34 1.55
CA SER A 26 0.99 -6.42 0.43
C SER A 26 1.49 -7.15 -0.81
N THR A 27 2.24 -8.25 -0.67
CA THR A 27 2.69 -9.05 -1.83
C THR A 27 1.78 -10.24 -2.12
N LEU A 28 0.82 -10.06 -3.04
CA LEU A 28 -0.09 -11.11 -3.48
C LEU A 28 -0.04 -11.32 -5.01
N PRO A 29 1.09 -11.79 -5.57
CA PRO A 29 1.18 -12.08 -6.99
C PRO A 29 0.46 -13.39 -7.35
N PRO A 30 -0.08 -13.53 -8.59
CA PRO A 30 -0.17 -12.51 -9.64
C PRO A 30 -1.38 -11.58 -9.42
N GLY A 31 -1.15 -10.26 -9.43
CA GLY A 31 -2.21 -9.28 -9.09
C GLY A 31 -3.46 -9.32 -9.98
N ARG A 32 -3.36 -9.82 -11.22
CA ARG A 32 -4.53 -9.96 -12.12
C ARG A 32 -5.49 -11.09 -11.71
N PHE A 33 -5.10 -11.97 -10.79
CA PHE A 33 -6.03 -12.93 -10.18
C PHE A 33 -6.97 -12.24 -9.17
N LEU A 34 -6.52 -11.13 -8.57
CA LEU A 34 -7.31 -10.31 -7.66
C LEU A 34 -8.11 -9.23 -8.39
N MET A 35 -7.56 -8.73 -9.51
CA MET A 35 -8.14 -7.66 -10.32
C MET A 35 -8.00 -8.03 -11.81
N PRO A 36 -8.88 -8.91 -12.33
CA PRO A 36 -8.74 -9.44 -13.68
C PRO A 36 -9.02 -8.39 -14.76
N GLY A 37 -9.89 -7.42 -14.51
CA GLY A 37 -10.31 -6.44 -15.52
C GLY A 37 -10.81 -7.15 -16.77
N ASP A 38 -10.34 -6.71 -17.95
CA ASP A 38 -10.70 -7.28 -19.25
C ASP A 38 -10.20 -8.73 -19.48
N LEU A 39 -9.39 -9.27 -18.57
CA LEU A 39 -8.87 -10.64 -18.64
C LEU A 39 -9.74 -11.67 -17.91
N GLU A 40 -10.89 -11.25 -17.38
CA GLU A 40 -11.81 -12.17 -16.70
C GLU A 40 -12.24 -13.31 -17.64
N GLY A 41 -12.14 -14.55 -17.17
CA GLY A 41 -12.41 -15.74 -17.99
C GLY A 41 -11.33 -16.08 -19.04
N SER A 42 -10.26 -15.29 -19.15
CA SER A 42 -9.17 -15.55 -20.10
C SER A 42 -8.39 -16.83 -19.73
N PRO A 43 -8.03 -17.68 -20.72
CA PRO A 43 -7.10 -18.80 -20.51
C PRO A 43 -5.75 -18.37 -19.90
N ALA A 44 -5.36 -17.11 -20.11
CA ALA A 44 -4.14 -16.53 -19.53
C ALA A 44 -4.16 -16.43 -18.00
N LEU A 45 -5.35 -16.47 -17.36
CA LEU A 45 -5.50 -16.51 -15.90
C LEU A 45 -5.87 -17.90 -15.37
N THR A 46 -5.73 -18.94 -16.19
CA THR A 46 -6.09 -20.32 -15.80
C THR A 46 -4.85 -21.13 -15.43
N PHE A 47 -4.04 -20.62 -14.49
CA PHE A 47 -2.87 -21.32 -13.95
C PHE A 47 -2.76 -21.16 -12.43
N ALA A 48 -1.93 -21.99 -11.79
CA ALA A 48 -1.68 -21.94 -10.35
C ALA A 48 -0.27 -22.42 -10.03
N PRO A 49 0.34 -21.98 -8.91
CA PRO A 49 1.59 -22.54 -8.43
C PRO A 49 1.39 -24.03 -8.11
N LEU A 50 2.36 -24.86 -8.51
CA LEU A 50 2.36 -26.28 -8.21
C LEU A 50 3.37 -26.55 -7.08
N ALA A 51 2.89 -27.14 -5.98
CA ALA A 51 3.75 -27.51 -4.86
C ALA A 51 4.59 -28.75 -5.19
N GLY A 52 5.83 -28.79 -4.68
CA GLY A 52 6.69 -29.98 -4.73
C GLY A 52 7.30 -30.31 -6.11
N VAL A 53 7.17 -29.44 -7.10
CA VAL A 53 7.69 -29.69 -8.45
C VAL A 53 9.15 -29.23 -8.61
N GLY A 54 9.62 -28.31 -7.76
CA GLY A 54 10.97 -27.74 -7.79
C GLY A 54 11.36 -27.20 -9.17
N ASP A 55 12.66 -27.08 -9.44
CA ASP A 55 13.19 -26.62 -10.74
C ASP A 55 13.27 -27.76 -11.79
N LYS A 56 12.48 -28.83 -11.62
CA LYS A 56 12.53 -29.99 -12.53
C LYS A 56 11.92 -29.61 -13.88
N ARG A 57 12.60 -29.96 -14.97
CA ARG A 57 12.06 -29.72 -16.31
C ARG A 57 10.71 -30.44 -16.49
N PRO A 58 9.65 -29.74 -16.92
CA PRO A 58 8.33 -30.34 -17.09
C PRO A 58 8.32 -31.41 -18.19
N ARG A 59 7.74 -32.58 -17.88
CA ARG A 59 7.50 -33.63 -18.89
C ARG A 59 6.45 -33.14 -19.89
N ALA A 60 6.68 -33.32 -21.18
CA ALA A 60 5.71 -32.97 -22.22
C ALA A 60 4.34 -33.64 -21.97
N GLY A 61 3.27 -32.88 -22.15
CA GLY A 61 1.89 -33.34 -21.91
C GLY A 61 1.46 -33.39 -20.42
N SER A 62 2.37 -33.13 -19.48
CA SER A 62 2.03 -33.09 -18.05
C SER A 62 1.29 -31.81 -17.66
N LEU A 63 0.62 -31.84 -16.50
CA LEU A 63 0.03 -30.64 -15.89
C LEU A 63 1.08 -29.57 -15.62
N HIS A 64 2.30 -29.96 -15.25
CA HIS A 64 3.41 -29.03 -15.05
C HIS A 64 3.74 -28.27 -16.35
N ALA A 65 3.91 -28.98 -17.47
CA ALA A 65 4.15 -28.34 -18.77
C ALA A 65 3.01 -27.41 -19.21
N MET A 66 1.78 -27.71 -18.81
CA MET A 66 0.62 -26.87 -19.08
C MET A 66 0.63 -25.58 -18.25
N MET A 67 0.92 -25.67 -16.94
CA MET A 67 1.01 -24.50 -16.05
C MET A 67 2.14 -23.57 -16.45
N ASP A 68 3.30 -24.13 -16.76
CA ASP A 68 4.48 -23.39 -17.23
C ASP A 68 4.16 -22.58 -18.50
N ARG A 69 3.57 -23.23 -19.51
CA ARG A 69 3.15 -22.57 -20.76
C ARG A 69 2.15 -21.43 -20.50
N ARG A 70 1.18 -21.63 -19.61
CA ARG A 70 0.18 -20.59 -19.27
C ARG A 70 0.79 -19.42 -18.53
N TYR A 71 1.76 -19.69 -17.64
CA TYR A 71 2.51 -18.64 -16.98
C TYR A 71 3.38 -17.83 -17.97
N GLU A 72 4.04 -18.49 -18.92
CA GLU A 72 4.78 -17.79 -20.00
C GLU A 72 3.85 -16.97 -20.91
N ALA A 73 2.66 -17.50 -21.23
CA ALA A 73 1.64 -16.77 -21.98
C ALA A 73 1.16 -15.54 -21.19
N TYR A 74 0.91 -15.68 -19.88
CA TYR A 74 0.57 -14.56 -19.00
C TYR A 74 1.66 -13.47 -19.02
N LYS A 75 2.94 -13.85 -18.86
CA LYS A 75 4.04 -12.89 -18.94
C LYS A 75 4.09 -12.19 -20.30
N THR A 76 3.91 -12.94 -21.38
CA THR A 76 4.06 -12.43 -22.75
C THR A 76 2.89 -11.55 -23.19
N HIS A 77 1.66 -11.92 -22.84
CA HIS A 77 0.45 -11.26 -23.35
C HIS A 77 -0.22 -10.33 -22.33
N VAL A 78 0.13 -10.43 -21.04
CA VAL A 78 -0.45 -9.56 -20.00
C VAL A 78 0.61 -8.66 -19.38
N VAL A 79 1.74 -9.21 -18.92
CA VAL A 79 2.75 -8.43 -18.20
C VAL A 79 3.53 -7.52 -19.16
N LYS A 80 4.17 -8.08 -20.20
CA LYS A 80 5.01 -7.30 -21.13
C LYS A 80 4.25 -6.15 -21.81
N PRO A 81 3.02 -6.33 -22.34
CA PRO A 81 2.29 -5.24 -22.99
C PRO A 81 1.97 -4.12 -22.01
N PHE A 82 1.57 -4.45 -20.78
CA PHE A 82 1.29 -3.45 -19.74
C PHE A 82 2.49 -2.52 -19.48
N PHE A 83 3.69 -3.09 -19.32
CA PHE A 83 4.89 -2.29 -19.14
C PHE A 83 5.21 -1.44 -20.36
N ARG A 84 5.17 -2.03 -21.56
CA ARG A 84 5.50 -1.35 -22.80
C ARG A 84 4.52 -0.21 -23.12
N GLU A 85 3.23 -0.38 -22.86
CA GLU A 85 2.18 0.53 -23.32
C GLU A 85 1.81 1.59 -22.28
N HIS A 86 1.94 1.28 -20.99
CA HIS A 86 1.58 2.21 -19.91
C HIS A 86 2.81 2.75 -19.17
N ILE A 87 3.69 1.87 -18.68
CA ILE A 87 4.79 2.29 -17.78
C ILE A 87 5.83 3.15 -18.50
N THR A 88 6.17 2.84 -19.76
CA THR A 88 7.14 3.64 -20.56
C THR A 88 6.67 5.06 -20.89
N ARG A 89 5.39 5.38 -20.67
CA ARG A 89 4.79 6.69 -20.98
C ARG A 89 4.63 7.59 -19.77
N LEU A 90 4.96 7.10 -18.58
CA LEU A 90 4.80 7.86 -17.34
C LEU A 90 5.92 8.90 -17.23
N ASP A 91 5.53 10.16 -17.04
CA ASP A 91 6.44 11.25 -16.74
C ASP A 91 6.65 11.39 -15.22
N ARG A 92 5.59 11.17 -14.44
CA ARG A 92 5.55 11.29 -12.98
C ARG A 92 4.81 10.10 -12.37
N GLN A 93 5.19 9.71 -11.15
CA GLN A 93 4.49 8.66 -10.43
C GLN A 93 4.27 9.04 -8.97
N ILE A 94 3.11 8.68 -8.44
CA ILE A 94 2.86 8.67 -6.99
C ILE A 94 2.57 7.24 -6.53
N VAL A 95 3.24 6.80 -5.47
CA VAL A 95 3.03 5.49 -4.84
C VAL A 95 2.36 5.72 -3.49
N LEU A 96 1.09 5.35 -3.39
CA LEU A 96 0.29 5.50 -2.17
C LEU A 96 0.51 4.31 -1.23
N ILE A 97 0.85 4.59 0.03
CA ILE A 97 1.14 3.58 1.05
C ILE A 97 0.25 3.82 2.28
N ASP A 98 -0.39 2.78 2.79
CA ASP A 98 -1.06 2.79 4.10
C ASP A 98 -0.11 2.21 5.16
N ALA A 99 0.80 3.05 5.65
CA ALA A 99 1.80 2.63 6.63
C ALA A 99 1.18 2.38 8.02
N MET A 100 0.10 3.07 8.37
CA MET A 100 -0.59 2.87 9.65
C MET A 100 -1.25 1.48 9.74
N GLN A 101 -1.86 1.01 8.65
CA GLN A 101 -2.41 -0.34 8.63
C GLN A 101 -1.31 -1.41 8.78
N ALA A 102 -0.15 -1.21 8.14
CA ALA A 102 0.99 -2.10 8.32
C ALA A 102 1.55 -2.07 9.75
N LEU A 103 1.62 -0.89 10.37
CA LEU A 103 2.01 -0.73 11.78
C LEU A 103 1.05 -1.49 12.72
N ASN A 104 -0.27 -1.39 12.49
CA ASN A 104 -1.27 -2.14 13.26
C ASN A 104 -1.11 -3.66 13.16
N ALA A 105 -0.66 -4.15 12.00
CA ALA A 105 -0.45 -5.58 11.76
C ALA A 105 0.93 -6.08 12.24
N GLY A 106 1.81 -5.16 12.64
CA GLY A 106 3.09 -5.45 13.28
C GLY A 106 4.29 -5.58 12.33
N PRO A 107 5.48 -5.96 12.86
CA PRO A 107 6.75 -5.93 12.13
C PRO A 107 6.77 -6.78 10.86
N GLY A 108 6.05 -7.91 10.84
CA GLY A 108 5.92 -8.76 9.65
C GLY A 108 5.25 -8.05 8.48
N ALA A 109 4.18 -7.29 8.73
CA ALA A 109 3.50 -6.49 7.72
C ALA A 109 4.36 -5.29 7.27
N MET A 110 5.11 -4.68 8.19
CA MET A 110 6.08 -3.63 7.84
C MET A 110 7.19 -4.13 6.92
N ALA A 111 7.72 -5.34 7.17
CA ALA A 111 8.70 -5.97 6.29
C ALA A 111 8.11 -6.37 4.92
N ASP A 112 6.85 -6.81 4.90
CA ASP A 112 6.12 -7.11 3.67
C ASP A 112 5.89 -5.86 2.82
N LEU A 113 5.52 -4.75 3.46
CA LEU A 113 5.40 -3.45 2.83
C LEU A 113 6.74 -2.95 2.26
N GLU A 114 7.86 -3.09 3.00
CA GLU A 114 9.20 -2.73 2.50
C GLU A 114 9.53 -3.49 1.20
N ARG A 115 9.23 -4.79 1.16
CA ARG A 115 9.45 -5.64 -0.02
C ARG A 115 8.54 -5.22 -1.18
N ALA A 116 7.25 -4.97 -0.93
CA ALA A 116 6.33 -4.49 -1.96
C ALA A 116 6.78 -3.16 -2.57
N VAL A 117 7.20 -2.19 -1.75
CA VAL A 117 7.73 -0.90 -2.23
C VAL A 117 9.02 -1.11 -3.02
N THR A 118 9.92 -2.00 -2.59
CA THR A 118 11.14 -2.34 -3.33
C THR A 118 10.83 -2.93 -4.71
N GLU A 119 9.89 -3.88 -4.79
CA GLU A 119 9.46 -4.48 -6.05
C GLU A 119 8.82 -3.43 -6.99
N ILE A 120 7.97 -2.55 -6.47
CA ILE A 120 7.36 -1.45 -7.22
C ILE A 120 8.44 -0.48 -7.74
N LEU A 121 9.35 0.00 -6.90
CA LEU A 121 10.41 0.92 -7.34
C LEU A 121 11.36 0.27 -8.34
N SER A 122 11.57 -1.05 -8.25
CA SER A 122 12.37 -1.79 -9.22
C SER A 122 11.77 -1.77 -10.64
N CYS A 123 10.46 -1.59 -10.76
CA CYS A 123 9.75 -1.51 -12.04
C CYS A 123 10.05 -0.22 -12.81
N PHE A 124 10.49 0.83 -12.12
CA PHE A 124 10.75 2.14 -12.71
C PHE A 124 12.22 2.35 -13.09
N ARG A 125 13.09 1.36 -12.86
CA ARG A 125 14.52 1.48 -13.13
C ARG A 125 14.82 1.75 -14.61
N PRO A 126 15.54 2.83 -14.92
CA PRO A 126 16.09 3.03 -16.26
C PRO A 126 17.26 2.05 -16.51
N GLY A 127 17.22 1.28 -17.60
CA GLY A 127 18.44 0.85 -18.30
C GLY A 127 19.26 -0.34 -17.77
N ARG A 128 18.83 -1.17 -16.81
CA ARG A 128 19.55 -2.42 -16.48
C ARG A 128 18.62 -3.54 -16.01
N GLY A 129 18.00 -4.26 -16.96
CA GLY A 129 17.44 -5.60 -16.64
C GLY A 129 16.29 -6.21 -17.45
N SER A 130 15.66 -5.57 -18.45
CA SER A 130 14.61 -6.28 -19.23
C SER A 130 14.50 -5.86 -20.72
N PHE A 131 15.24 -6.61 -21.53
CA PHE A 131 15.04 -7.10 -22.90
C PHE A 131 14.64 -6.24 -24.10
N LEU A 132 13.92 -5.12 -24.02
CA LEU A 132 13.65 -4.31 -25.23
C LEU A 132 13.25 -2.89 -24.83
N THR A 133 14.15 -1.91 -24.96
CA THR A 133 13.92 -0.51 -25.40
C THR A 133 14.97 0.42 -24.79
N ASP A 134 15.98 0.75 -25.59
CA ASP A 134 17.02 1.72 -25.24
C ASP A 134 17.15 2.79 -26.34
N LEU A 135 16.05 3.37 -26.82
CA LEU A 135 16.21 4.48 -27.77
C LEU A 135 15.29 5.69 -27.61
N PHE A 136 14.07 5.60 -27.05
CA PHE A 136 13.21 6.79 -26.92
C PHE A 136 12.12 6.61 -25.84
N SER A 137 12.49 6.35 -24.57
CA SER A 137 11.50 6.40 -23.48
C SER A 137 11.54 7.75 -22.78
N ARG A 138 10.38 8.41 -22.69
CA ARG A 138 10.15 9.39 -21.62
C ARG A 138 10.39 8.67 -20.31
N ARG A 139 11.26 9.21 -19.48
CA ARG A 139 11.66 8.60 -18.22
C ARG A 139 10.89 9.28 -17.11
N ILE A 140 10.37 8.49 -16.18
CA ILE A 140 9.86 9.02 -14.91
C ILE A 140 11.01 9.76 -14.25
N ASP A 141 10.86 11.06 -14.04
CA ASP A 141 11.88 11.91 -13.43
C ASP A 141 11.55 12.25 -11.98
N ARG A 142 10.28 12.09 -11.55
CA ARG A 142 9.84 12.25 -10.16
C ARG A 142 8.91 11.13 -9.71
N ILE A 143 9.23 10.56 -8.55
CA ILE A 143 8.42 9.58 -7.84
C ILE A 143 8.12 10.09 -6.44
N LEU A 144 6.84 10.29 -6.13
CA LEU A 144 6.40 10.65 -4.78
C LEU A 144 5.91 9.40 -4.05
N VAL A 145 6.55 9.06 -2.93
CA VAL A 145 6.03 8.02 -2.02
C VAL A 145 5.17 8.70 -0.96
N ALA A 146 3.87 8.42 -0.95
CA ALA A 146 2.92 9.10 -0.11
C ALA A 146 2.37 8.17 0.99
N ALA A 147 2.66 8.49 2.25
CA ALA A 147 2.00 7.89 3.40
C ALA A 147 0.59 8.46 3.51
N THR A 148 -0.41 7.66 3.14
CA THR A 148 -1.80 8.09 3.05
C THR A 148 -2.52 8.10 4.39
N LYS A 149 -3.69 8.76 4.42
CA LYS A 149 -4.60 8.84 5.57
C LYS A 149 -3.96 9.49 6.80
N ALA A 150 -3.02 10.41 6.59
CA ALA A 150 -2.32 11.10 7.68
C ALA A 150 -3.27 11.83 8.66
N ASP A 151 -4.51 12.09 8.27
CA ASP A 151 -5.56 12.61 9.15
C ASP A 151 -5.96 11.64 10.27
N HIS A 152 -5.64 10.35 10.15
CA HIS A 152 -5.78 9.38 11.25
C HIS A 152 -4.68 9.51 12.32
N LEU A 153 -3.88 10.58 12.26
CA LEU A 153 -2.91 10.99 13.25
C LEU A 153 -3.03 12.48 13.53
N HIS A 154 -2.74 12.87 14.76
CA HIS A 154 -2.52 14.27 15.10
C HIS A 154 -1.26 14.80 14.38
N HIS A 155 -1.24 16.08 13.99
CA HIS A 155 -0.13 16.67 13.23
C HIS A 155 1.26 16.46 13.84
N GLU A 156 1.36 16.41 15.17
CA GLU A 156 2.61 16.14 15.90
C GLU A 156 3.25 14.80 15.51
N SER A 157 2.47 13.84 15.00
CA SER A 157 2.94 12.54 14.54
C SER A 157 3.16 12.44 13.03
N HIS A 158 2.80 13.47 12.23
CA HIS A 158 2.93 13.40 10.76
C HIS A 158 4.38 13.30 10.32
N ASP A 159 5.29 14.02 10.98
CA ASP A 159 6.71 14.00 10.64
C ASP A 159 7.36 12.67 11.02
N ARG A 160 6.91 12.02 12.11
CA ARG A 160 7.31 10.66 12.48
C ARG A 160 6.82 9.63 11.45
N LEU A 161 5.56 9.72 11.03
CA LEU A 161 5.01 8.86 9.97
C LEU A 161 5.81 9.03 8.67
N GLN A 162 6.08 10.27 8.27
CA GLN A 162 6.88 10.57 7.10
C GLN A 162 8.30 10.01 7.21
N ALA A 163 8.92 10.07 8.39
CA ALA A 163 10.26 9.52 8.62
C ALA A 163 10.30 7.99 8.53
N ILE A 164 9.28 7.30 9.05
CA ILE A 164 9.13 5.83 8.91
C ILE A 164 9.02 5.45 7.43
N VAL A 165 8.16 6.14 6.66
CA VAL A 165 7.99 5.86 5.23
C VAL A 165 9.22 6.28 4.41
N ARG A 166 9.93 7.33 4.82
CA ARG A 166 11.20 7.74 4.20
C ARG A 166 12.25 6.64 4.36
N ARG A 167 12.40 6.08 5.56
CA ARG A 167 13.30 4.95 5.81
C ARG A 167 12.96 3.71 4.96
N LEU A 168 11.67 3.43 4.75
CA LEU A 168 11.21 2.38 3.83
C LEU A 168 11.62 2.67 2.39
N ALA A 169 11.33 3.89 1.92
CA ALA A 169 11.63 4.33 0.56
C ALA A 169 13.13 4.33 0.28
N ASP A 170 13.95 4.86 1.19
CA ASP A 170 15.42 4.92 1.04
C ASP A 170 16.03 3.52 0.91
N ARG A 171 15.59 2.56 1.73
CA ARG A 171 16.00 1.16 1.62
C ARG A 171 15.56 0.52 0.31
N ALA A 172 14.34 0.82 -0.13
CA ALA A 172 13.79 0.32 -1.39
C ALA A 172 14.54 0.89 -2.60
N VAL A 173 14.86 2.19 -2.60
CA VAL A 173 15.67 2.87 -3.63
C VAL A 173 17.07 2.27 -3.68
N ALA A 174 17.72 2.11 -2.52
CA ALA A 174 19.05 1.52 -2.43
C ALA A 174 19.07 0.07 -2.95
N ARG A 175 18.13 -0.79 -2.52
CA ARG A 175 18.02 -2.18 -2.99
C ARG A 175 17.67 -2.29 -4.46
N ALA A 176 16.78 -1.42 -4.93
CA ALA A 176 16.43 -1.36 -6.33
C ALA A 176 17.56 -0.82 -7.19
N ASN A 177 18.66 -0.27 -6.64
CA ASN A 177 19.68 0.46 -7.42
C ASN A 177 19.01 1.47 -8.37
N PHE A 178 18.00 2.15 -7.86
CA PHE A 178 17.18 3.08 -8.61
C PHE A 178 17.93 4.40 -8.76
N THR A 179 18.09 4.89 -9.99
CA THR A 179 18.85 6.10 -10.31
C THR A 179 18.13 6.89 -11.38
N GLY A 180 18.29 8.22 -11.37
CA GLY A 180 17.81 9.10 -12.43
C GLY A 180 16.39 9.65 -12.29
N ALA A 181 15.71 9.39 -11.17
CA ALA A 181 14.49 10.11 -10.79
C ALA A 181 14.60 10.61 -9.35
N ASP A 182 14.08 11.81 -9.09
CA ASP A 182 13.97 12.35 -7.75
C ASP A 182 12.86 11.62 -7.01
N VAL A 183 13.19 11.11 -5.82
CA VAL A 183 12.24 10.44 -4.94
C VAL A 183 12.02 11.30 -3.70
N ASP A 184 10.79 11.75 -3.48
CA ASP A 184 10.41 12.42 -2.22
C ASP A 184 9.35 11.60 -1.49
N VAL A 185 9.22 11.88 -0.18
CA VAL A 185 8.27 11.22 0.71
C VAL A 185 7.43 12.26 1.44
N VAL A 186 6.12 12.08 1.40
CA VAL A 186 5.15 12.94 2.08
C VAL A 186 4.15 12.12 2.90
N ALA A 187 3.81 12.58 4.10
CA ALA A 187 2.60 12.13 4.79
C ALA A 187 1.42 13.03 4.37
N MET A 188 0.34 12.45 3.85
CA MET A 188 -0.78 13.21 3.28
C MET A 188 -2.13 12.55 3.50
N ALA A 189 -3.19 13.34 3.39
CA ALA A 189 -4.56 12.88 3.33
C ALA A 189 -5.25 13.53 2.14
N ALA A 190 -5.66 12.73 1.15
CA ALA A 190 -6.37 13.24 -0.02
C ALA A 190 -7.76 13.78 0.36
N VAL A 191 -8.40 13.15 1.34
CA VAL A 191 -9.63 13.60 1.97
C VAL A 191 -9.47 13.44 3.47
N ARG A 192 -9.60 14.53 4.22
CA ARG A 192 -9.50 14.57 5.67
C ARG A 192 -10.86 14.22 6.27
N ALA A 193 -10.92 13.10 6.99
CA ALA A 193 -12.12 12.60 7.66
C ALA A 193 -12.20 12.99 9.14
N THR A 194 -11.10 13.50 9.71
CA THR A 194 -10.98 13.80 11.13
C THR A 194 -10.64 15.28 11.38
N ARG A 195 -10.91 15.76 12.59
CA ARG A 195 -10.45 17.06 13.11
C ARG A 195 -9.53 16.85 14.30
N GLU A 196 -8.61 17.77 14.53
CA GLU A 196 -7.71 17.70 15.67
C GLU A 196 -8.38 18.28 16.92
N GLY A 197 -7.99 17.77 18.08
CA GLY A 197 -8.44 18.26 19.37
C GLY A 197 -7.49 17.83 20.47
N THR A 198 -7.82 18.20 21.70
CA THR A 198 -7.06 17.82 22.89
C THR A 198 -8.00 17.38 23.99
N VAL A 199 -7.66 16.29 24.69
CA VAL A 199 -8.41 15.80 25.86
C VAL A 199 -7.52 15.90 27.09
N LYS A 200 -8.05 16.44 28.19
CA LYS A 200 -7.35 16.41 29.48
C LYS A 200 -7.62 15.07 30.16
N GLN A 201 -6.57 14.32 30.46
CA GLN A 201 -6.62 13.10 31.26
C GLN A 201 -5.71 13.26 32.47
N GLY A 202 -6.32 13.50 33.64
CA GLY A 202 -5.56 13.84 34.85
C GLY A 202 -4.79 15.15 34.70
N ARG A 203 -3.45 15.08 34.75
CA ARG A 203 -2.56 16.24 34.54
C ARG A 203 -2.05 16.36 33.11
N GLU A 204 -2.28 15.36 32.27
CA GLU A 204 -1.79 15.31 30.90
C GLU A 204 -2.83 15.85 29.92
N THR A 205 -2.35 16.48 28.86
CA THR A 205 -3.17 16.92 27.72
C THR A 205 -2.78 16.06 26.54
N LEU A 206 -3.70 15.17 26.13
CA LEU A 206 -3.45 14.22 25.06
C LEU A 206 -3.90 14.81 23.72
N PRO A 207 -3.05 14.74 22.67
CA PRO A 207 -3.44 15.11 21.32
C PRO A 207 -4.37 14.04 20.75
N VAL A 208 -5.60 14.41 20.42
CA VAL A 208 -6.59 13.47 19.88
C VAL A 208 -7.01 13.84 18.48
N ILE A 209 -7.48 12.85 17.74
CA ILE A 209 -8.25 13.05 16.51
C ILE A 209 -9.72 12.76 16.78
N ILE A 210 -10.60 13.55 16.20
CA ILE A 210 -12.05 13.43 16.37
C ILE A 210 -12.66 13.11 15.02
N GLY A 211 -13.47 12.06 14.97
CA GLY A 211 -14.19 11.65 13.78
C GLY A 211 -15.17 10.52 14.10
N THR A 212 -15.82 9.94 13.09
CA THR A 212 -16.69 8.77 13.26
C THR A 212 -15.98 7.51 12.81
N PRO A 213 -15.49 6.63 13.71
CA PRO A 213 -14.88 5.37 13.33
C PRO A 213 -15.86 4.48 12.57
N ILE A 214 -15.36 3.59 11.71
CA ILE A 214 -16.20 2.63 10.99
C ILE A 214 -16.72 1.55 11.96
N ALA A 215 -17.93 1.05 11.70
CA ALA A 215 -18.52 -0.01 12.51
C ALA A 215 -17.60 -1.25 12.55
N GLY A 216 -17.39 -1.78 13.76
CA GLY A 216 -16.55 -2.96 13.99
C GLY A 216 -15.06 -2.68 14.21
N GLU A 217 -14.59 -1.44 14.02
CA GLU A 217 -13.26 -1.04 14.49
C GLU A 217 -13.17 -1.15 16.02
N ARG A 218 -11.98 -1.44 16.53
CA ARG A 218 -11.74 -1.69 17.96
C ARG A 218 -10.48 -1.01 18.46
N ILE A 219 -10.55 -0.44 19.66
CA ILE A 219 -9.42 0.11 20.42
C ILE A 219 -9.71 -0.06 21.91
N ASN A 220 -8.73 -0.48 22.71
CA ASN A 220 -8.83 -0.63 24.17
C ASN A 220 -10.08 -1.40 24.65
N GLY A 221 -10.46 -2.46 23.93
CA GLY A 221 -11.64 -3.27 24.24
C GLY A 221 -12.98 -2.70 23.76
N GLU A 222 -13.04 -1.43 23.38
CA GLU A 222 -14.25 -0.81 22.81
C GLU A 222 -14.44 -1.21 21.34
N THR A 223 -15.70 -1.27 20.91
CA THR A 223 -16.08 -1.57 19.52
C THR A 223 -16.99 -0.47 19.00
N PHE A 224 -16.62 0.14 17.88
CA PHE A 224 -17.34 1.29 17.34
C PHE A 224 -18.60 0.87 16.55
N ASP A 225 -19.64 1.71 16.62
CA ASP A 225 -20.94 1.49 16.01
C ASP A 225 -21.06 2.02 14.56
N GLY A 226 -20.06 2.77 14.09
CA GLY A 226 -20.10 3.42 12.78
C GLY A 226 -20.94 4.69 12.71
N LYS A 227 -21.36 5.26 13.84
CA LYS A 227 -22.29 6.40 13.89
C LYS A 227 -21.86 7.48 14.88
N THR A 228 -21.27 7.07 16.00
CA THR A 228 -20.86 7.97 17.08
C THR A 228 -19.56 8.68 16.74
N GLU A 229 -19.53 10.01 16.91
CA GLU A 229 -18.29 10.79 16.82
C GLU A 229 -17.49 10.58 18.11
N THR A 230 -16.20 10.24 17.98
CA THR A 230 -15.35 9.89 19.11
C THR A 230 -14.00 10.58 18.99
N ALA A 231 -13.49 11.06 20.13
CA ALA A 231 -12.12 11.52 20.28
C ALA A 231 -11.21 10.31 20.55
N ILE A 232 -10.22 10.11 19.68
CA ILE A 232 -9.35 8.93 19.69
C ILE A 232 -7.90 9.39 19.83
N PHE A 233 -7.23 8.77 20.79
CA PHE A 233 -5.78 8.79 20.89
C PHE A 233 -5.24 7.45 20.36
N PRO A 234 -4.63 7.40 19.17
CA PRO A 234 -4.16 6.16 18.57
C PRO A 234 -2.88 5.60 19.22
N GLY A 235 -2.29 6.34 20.16
CA GLY A 235 -0.95 6.11 20.70
C GLY A 235 0.13 6.91 19.97
N ASP A 236 1.30 7.00 20.59
CA ASP A 236 2.46 7.69 20.01
C ASP A 236 3.24 6.77 19.08
N LEU A 237 3.55 7.26 17.88
CA LEU A 237 4.57 6.62 17.04
C LEU A 237 5.91 6.59 17.79
N PRO A 238 6.66 5.47 17.72
CA PRO A 238 7.90 5.33 18.48
C PRO A 238 8.92 6.40 18.07
N GLU A 239 9.65 6.90 19.06
CA GLU A 239 10.71 7.90 18.83
C GLU A 239 11.82 7.36 17.92
N LYS A 240 12.14 6.06 18.07
CA LYS A 240 13.12 5.37 17.23
C LYS A 240 12.42 4.67 16.07
N ILE A 241 12.69 5.14 14.86
CA ILE A 241 12.12 4.60 13.62
C ILE A 241 12.39 3.09 13.47
N ASP A 242 13.58 2.62 13.82
CA ASP A 242 13.94 1.20 13.63
C ASP A 242 13.16 0.23 14.53
N ALA A 243 12.53 0.72 15.60
CA ALA A 243 11.73 -0.11 16.50
C ALA A 243 10.53 -0.76 15.80
N VAL A 244 9.93 -0.11 14.79
CA VAL A 244 8.79 -0.68 14.05
C VAL A 244 9.19 -1.81 13.09
N PHE A 245 10.49 -2.00 12.86
CA PHE A 245 11.04 -3.00 11.94
C PHE A 245 11.73 -4.17 12.65
N ASP A 246 11.90 -4.08 13.97
CA ASP A 246 12.58 -5.13 14.74
C ASP A 246 11.61 -6.29 15.00
N ILE A 247 11.93 -7.44 14.41
CA ILE A 247 11.21 -8.72 14.56
C ILE A 247 11.73 -9.47 15.81
N SER A 248 12.90 -9.09 16.34
CA SER A 248 13.66 -9.83 17.36
C SER A 248 13.62 -9.23 18.77
N GLY A 249 12.99 -8.07 18.95
CA GLY A 249 12.88 -7.43 20.26
C GLY A 249 12.12 -8.29 21.28
N ALA A 250 12.75 -8.55 22.43
CA ALA A 250 12.21 -9.30 23.56
C ALA A 250 10.96 -8.67 24.21
N ASP A 251 10.58 -7.46 23.81
CA ASP A 251 9.40 -6.72 24.28
C ASP A 251 8.14 -6.96 23.43
N HIS A 252 8.19 -7.79 22.38
CA HIS A 252 7.02 -8.17 21.57
C HIS A 252 6.15 -9.26 22.22
N LYS A 253 5.99 -9.20 23.54
CA LYS A 253 4.69 -9.51 24.15
C LYS A 253 3.88 -8.20 24.20
N GLN A 254 3.65 -7.59 23.05
CA GLN A 254 2.41 -6.82 22.93
C GLN A 254 1.32 -7.88 23.10
N ASP A 255 0.66 -7.88 24.25
CA ASP A 255 -0.54 -8.68 24.43
C ASP A 255 -1.39 -8.42 23.19
N ALA A 256 -1.69 -9.47 22.41
CA ALA A 256 -2.52 -9.32 21.22
C ALA A 256 -3.91 -8.73 21.56
N ALA A 257 -4.24 -8.69 22.85
CA ALA A 257 -5.40 -8.04 23.44
C ALA A 257 -5.28 -6.50 23.57
N ASP A 258 -4.08 -5.92 23.72
CA ASP A 258 -3.87 -4.48 23.95
C ASP A 258 -2.52 -3.96 23.39
N PRO A 259 -2.43 -3.68 22.08
CA PRO A 259 -1.24 -3.09 21.50
C PRO A 259 -1.08 -1.63 21.93
N ALA A 260 0.15 -1.21 22.24
CA ALA A 260 0.46 0.17 22.65
C ALA A 260 0.08 1.26 21.63
N ILE A 261 -0.13 0.86 20.37
CA ILE A 261 -0.54 1.74 19.26
C ILE A 261 -1.61 1.01 18.45
N ARG A 262 -2.73 1.68 18.17
CA ARG A 262 -3.80 1.16 17.32
C ARG A 262 -4.44 2.30 16.52
N PHE A 263 -4.25 2.28 15.22
CA PHE A 263 -4.91 3.21 14.29
C PHE A 263 -6.26 2.65 13.87
N VAL A 264 -7.35 3.39 14.09
CA VAL A 264 -8.67 3.00 13.60
C VAL A 264 -9.00 3.67 12.28
N ARG A 265 -9.97 3.13 11.55
CA ARG A 265 -10.47 3.71 10.30
C ARG A 265 -11.71 4.56 10.54
N PHE A 266 -11.80 5.69 9.83
CA PHE A 266 -12.91 6.63 9.94
C PHE A 266 -13.84 6.58 8.73
N ARG A 267 -15.10 6.93 8.95
CA ARG A 267 -16.06 7.21 7.89
C ARG A 267 -15.67 8.49 7.16
N PRO A 268 -16.06 8.65 5.88
CA PRO A 268 -15.88 9.91 5.17
C PRO A 268 -16.46 11.11 5.93
N PRO A 269 -15.90 12.33 5.77
CA PRO A 269 -16.42 13.52 6.43
C PRO A 269 -17.85 13.81 5.97
N LYS A 270 -18.64 14.45 6.84
CA LYS A 270 -19.95 14.97 6.46
C LYS A 270 -19.73 16.14 5.49
N LEU A 271 -20.42 16.10 4.35
CA LEU A 271 -20.38 17.16 3.36
C LEU A 271 -21.22 18.36 3.84
N GLU A 272 -20.56 19.47 4.17
CA GLU A 272 -21.22 20.73 4.55
C GLU A 272 -21.73 21.49 3.33
N ARG A 273 -23.05 21.53 3.11
CA ARG A 273 -23.63 22.26 1.97
C ARG A 273 -23.77 23.75 2.31
N THR A 274 -23.25 24.63 1.46
CA THR A 274 -23.58 26.06 1.49
C THR A 274 -25.00 26.31 0.93
N ALA A 275 -25.62 27.43 1.30
CA ALA A 275 -26.99 27.80 0.91
C ALA A 275 -27.17 28.04 -0.60
N GLU A 276 -26.08 28.23 -1.35
CA GLU A 276 -26.07 28.64 -2.77
C GLU A 276 -25.85 27.47 -3.75
N GLY A 277 -25.75 26.24 -3.24
CA GLY A 277 -25.42 25.08 -4.08
C GLY A 277 -23.91 24.81 -4.17
N VAL A 278 -23.60 23.58 -4.55
CA VAL A 278 -22.35 22.87 -4.23
C VAL A 278 -21.09 23.59 -4.72
N THR A 279 -20.22 23.95 -3.77
CA THR A 279 -18.76 23.85 -3.93
C THR A 279 -18.13 23.42 -2.61
N LEU A 280 -18.21 22.14 -2.28
CA LEU A 280 -17.48 21.58 -1.14
C LEU A 280 -16.05 21.26 -1.59
N SER A 281 -15.10 22.12 -1.23
CA SER A 281 -13.70 21.70 -1.20
C SER A 281 -13.55 20.64 -0.12
N LEU A 282 -13.21 19.41 -0.52
CA LEU A 282 -12.86 18.37 0.46
C LEU A 282 -11.58 18.81 1.19
N PRO A 283 -11.58 18.87 2.53
CA PRO A 283 -10.37 19.21 3.26
C PRO A 283 -9.30 18.15 2.99
N HIS A 284 -8.04 18.56 2.90
CA HIS A 284 -6.91 17.68 2.63
C HIS A 284 -5.72 18.03 3.53
N ILE A 285 -4.72 17.16 3.56
CA ILE A 285 -3.45 17.39 4.23
C ILE A 285 -2.34 17.21 3.20
N ARG A 286 -1.53 18.26 2.97
CA ARG A 286 -0.32 18.26 2.13
C ARG A 286 -0.53 17.81 0.66
N LEU A 287 -1.75 17.87 0.13
CA LEU A 287 -2.05 17.58 -1.29
C LEU A 287 -1.43 18.63 -2.22
N ASP A 288 -1.44 19.88 -1.78
CA ASP A 288 -0.70 21.01 -2.35
C ASP A 288 0.79 20.71 -2.49
N ARG A 289 1.43 20.18 -1.44
CA ARG A 289 2.85 19.77 -1.50
C ARG A 289 3.08 18.62 -2.50
N ALA A 290 2.16 17.66 -2.55
CA ALA A 290 2.23 16.57 -3.53
C ALA A 290 2.13 17.10 -4.97
N LEU A 291 1.20 18.03 -5.23
CA LEU A 291 1.05 18.69 -6.53
C LEU A 291 2.29 19.52 -6.89
N GLN A 292 2.82 20.30 -5.94
CA GLN A 292 4.03 21.08 -6.17
C GLN A 292 5.21 20.20 -6.58
N PHE A 293 5.40 19.06 -5.91
CA PHE A 293 6.46 18.12 -6.26
C PHE A 293 6.21 17.45 -7.61
N LEU A 294 4.99 17.00 -7.90
CA LEU A 294 4.73 16.20 -9.09
C LEU A 294 4.63 17.05 -10.37
N ILE A 295 4.07 18.26 -10.29
CA ILE A 295 3.73 19.05 -11.48
C ILE A 295 4.08 20.54 -11.36
N GLY A 296 4.57 21.02 -10.22
CA GLY A 296 4.80 22.45 -9.99
C GLY A 296 5.81 23.08 -10.95
N ASP A 297 6.77 22.31 -11.45
CA ASP A 297 7.77 22.76 -12.44
C ASP A 297 7.23 22.84 -13.88
N HIS A 298 6.08 22.22 -14.18
CA HIS A 298 5.38 22.41 -15.45
C HIS A 298 4.45 23.62 -15.46
N LEU A 299 4.21 24.21 -14.30
CA LEU A 299 3.31 25.36 -14.10
C LEU A 299 4.08 26.66 -13.81
N ALA A 300 5.41 26.61 -13.80
CA ALA A 300 6.32 27.72 -13.51
C ALA A 300 6.65 28.56 -14.75
#